data_AF-A0A9D6KXV1-F1
#
_entry.id   AF-A0A9D6KXV1-F1
#
_cell.length_a   1.000
_cell.length_b   1.000
_cell.length_c   1.000
_cell.angle_alpha   90.00
_cell.angle_beta   90.00
_cell.angle_gamma   90.00
#
_symmetry.space_group_name_H-M   'P 1'
#
loop_
_entity.id
_entity.type
_entity.pdbx_description
1 polymer ?
#
loop_
_entity_poly.entity_id
_entity_poly.type
_entity_poly.pdbx_seq_one_letter_code
_entity_poly.pdbx_strand_id
1 'polypeptide(L)' 'MKYLDLLLATDWLSRYYPKYYSNELMLLADDILKWFQGELPEDSSTLKYLKSLYDSPTDALRAIWKEIQLLMGPYWGN' A
#
# COMPACT_ATOMS: atom_id res chain seq x y z
N MET A 1 -4.48 -17.17 -0.52
CA MET A 1 -4.44 -16.49 -1.83
C MET A 1 -4.83 -15.04 -1.65
N LYS A 2 -3.88 -14.14 -1.34
CA LYS A 2 -4.18 -12.71 -1.13
C LYS A 2 -3.04 -11.77 -1.54
N TYR A 3 -1.78 -12.13 -1.27
CA TYR A 3 -0.63 -11.24 -1.55
C TYR A 3 -0.20 -11.23 -3.03
N LEU A 4 -0.18 -12.41 -3.67
CA LEU A 4 0.19 -12.55 -5.08
C LEU A 4 -0.80 -11.83 -6.02
N ASP A 5 -2.09 -11.89 -5.70
CA ASP A 5 -3.14 -11.23 -6.47
C ASP A 5 -3.07 -9.71 -6.32
N LEU A 6 -2.73 -9.22 -5.13
CA LEU A 6 -2.49 -7.79 -4.89
C LEU A 6 -1.29 -7.30 -5.71
N LEU A 7 -0.17 -8.03 -5.68
CA LEU A 7 1.02 -7.72 -6.47
C LEU A 7 0.76 -7.72 -7.98
N LEU A 8 -0.06 -8.66 -8.47
CA LEU A 8 -0.46 -8.70 -9.88
C LEU A 8 -1.37 -7.53 -10.26
N ALA A 9 -2.30 -7.15 -9.38
CA ALA A 9 -3.19 -6.01 -9.59
C ALA A 9 -2.40 -4.69 -9.57
N THR A 10 -1.43 -4.53 -8.66
CA THR A 10 -0.56 -3.35 -8.61
C THR A 10 0.40 -3.29 -9.80
N ASP A 11 0.97 -4.42 -10.24
CA ASP A 11 1.80 -4.47 -11.47
C ASP A 11 0.99 -4.07 -12.72
N TRP A 12 -0.26 -4.54 -12.85
CA TRP A 12 -1.14 -4.13 -13.94
C TRP A 12 -1.53 -2.64 -13.87
N LEU A 13 -1.90 -2.14 -12.70
CA LEU A 13 -2.23 -0.73 -12.49
C LEU A 13 -1.05 0.18 -12.79
N SER A 14 0.15 -0.19 -12.37
CA SER A 14 1.37 0.59 -12.60
C SER A 14 1.72 0.71 -14.09
N ARG A 15 1.48 -0.34 -14.89
CA ARG A 15 1.78 -0.35 -16.33
C ARG A 15 0.77 0.38 -17.19
N TYR A 16 -0.52 0.21 -16.90
CA TYR A 16 -1.58 0.68 -17.79
C TYR A 16 -2.23 1.99 -17.31
N TYR A 17 -2.20 2.26 -16.01
CA TYR A 17 -2.90 3.40 -15.40
C TYR A 17 -2.08 4.05 -14.27
N PRO A 18 -0.86 4.53 -14.55
CA PRO A 18 0.08 5.03 -13.53
C PRO A 18 -0.49 6.17 -12.68
N LYS A 19 -1.38 7.00 -13.24
CA LYS A 19 -2.06 8.09 -12.51
C LYS A 19 -3.03 7.57 -11.43
N TYR A 20 -3.68 6.43 -11.68
CA TYR A 20 -4.59 5.80 -10.72
C TYR A 20 -3.82 4.95 -9.72
N TYR A 21 -2.75 4.30 -10.16
CA TYR A 21 -1.83 3.56 -9.29
C TYR A 21 -1.26 4.43 -8.17
N SER A 22 -0.74 5.63 -8.50
CA SER A 22 -0.21 6.54 -7.48
C SER A 22 -1.27 7.04 -6.49
N ASN A 23 -2.52 7.24 -6.93
CA ASN A 23 -3.61 7.67 -6.04
C ASN A 23 -4.06 6.56 -5.09
N GLU A 24 -4.27 5.34 -5.60
CA GLU A 24 -4.62 4.17 -4.78
C GLU A 24 -3.52 3.85 -3.77
N LEU A 25 -2.25 3.96 -4.19
CA LEU A 25 -1.10 3.74 -3.31
C LEU A 25 -1.01 4.79 -2.20
N MET A 26 -1.32 6.06 -2.51
CA MET A 26 -1.38 7.14 -1.52
C MET A 26 -2.53 6.96 -0.52
N LEU A 27 -3.70 6.50 -0.98
CA LEU A 27 -4.84 6.18 -0.11
C LEU A 27 -4.50 5.00 0.81
N LEU A 28 -3.89 3.94 0.27
CA LEU A 28 -3.44 2.80 1.06
C LEU A 28 -2.35 3.20 2.08
N ALA A 29 -1.47 4.13 1.71
CA ALA A 29 -0.45 4.68 2.60
C ALA A 29 -1.05 5.47 3.76
N ASP A 30 -2.07 6.29 3.47
CA ASP A 30 -2.81 7.05 4.48
C ASP A 30 -3.56 6.12 5.45
N ASP A 31 -4.23 5.09 4.94
CA ASP A 31 -4.91 4.10 5.77
C ASP A 31 -3.94 3.30 6.66
N ILE A 32 -2.77 2.94 6.14
CA ILE A 32 -1.73 2.27 6.94
C ILE A 32 -1.13 3.21 8.00
N LEU A 33 -0.97 4.49 7.68
CA LEU A 33 -0.49 5.47 8.65
C LEU A 33 -1.49 5.66 9.80
N LYS A 34 -2.78 5.76 9.48
CA LYS A 34 -3.86 5.80 10.48
C LYS A 34 -3.92 4.52 11.32
N TRP A 35 -3.66 3.36 10.71
CA TRP A 35 -3.50 2.12 11.48
C TRP A 35 -2.34 2.20 12.46
N PHE A 36 -1.18 2.67 12.01
CA PHE A 36 0.01 2.80 12.83
C PHE A 36 -0.17 3.78 14.01
N GLN A 37 -0.92 4.87 13.79
CA GLN A 37 -1.22 5.87 14.82
C GLN A 37 -2.36 5.45 15.77
N GLY A 38 -3.03 4.32 15.51
CA GLY A 38 -4.18 3.87 16.30
C GLY A 38 -5.45 4.71 16.06
N GLU A 39 -5.51 5.44 14.95
CA GLU A 39 -6.64 6.28 14.57
C GLU A 39 -7.76 5.49 13.86
N LEU A 40 -7.47 4.26 13.43
CA LEU A 40 -8.47 3.38 12.83
C LEU A 40 -9.30 2.63 13.90
N PRO A 41 -10.64 2.72 13.84
CA PRO A 41 -11.51 1.93 14.71
C PRO A 41 -11.28 0.42 14.54
N GLU A 42 -11.32 -0.35 15.64
CA GLU A 42 -11.05 -1.79 15.63
C GLU A 42 -12.01 -2.59 14.75
N ASP A 43 -13.24 -2.10 14.62
CA ASP A 43 -14.34 -2.70 13.87
C ASP A 43 -14.40 -2.23 12.41
N SER A 44 -13.58 -1.25 12.02
CA SER A 44 -13.58 -0.69 10.67
C SER A 44 -13.24 -1.75 9.61
N SER A 45 -13.90 -1.65 8.46
CA SER A 45 -13.64 -2.50 7.30
C SER A 45 -12.20 -2.32 6.79
N THR A 46 -11.68 -1.10 6.83
CA THR A 46 -10.29 -0.78 6.47
C THR A 46 -9.28 -1.51 7.35
N LEU A 47 -9.43 -1.46 8.68
CA LEU A 47 -8.52 -2.15 9.58
C LEU A 47 -8.58 -3.67 9.41
N LYS A 48 -9.79 -4.24 9.28
CA LYS A 48 -9.98 -5.67 8.99
C LYS A 48 -9.31 -6.08 7.68
N TYR A 49 -9.40 -5.23 6.66
CA TYR A 49 -8.75 -5.44 5.38
C TYR A 49 -7.22 -5.43 5.53
N LEU A 50 -6.65 -4.40 6.18
CA LEU A 50 -5.22 -4.28 6.42
C LEU A 50 -4.65 -5.44 7.24
N LYS A 51 -5.32 -5.83 8.34
CA LYS A 51 -4.94 -7.01 9.16
C LYS A 51 -5.06 -8.34 8.40
N SER A 52 -5.83 -8.39 7.31
CA SER A 52 -5.92 -9.58 6.46
C SER A 52 -4.79 -9.69 5.43
N LEU A 53 -4.05 -8.60 5.23
CA LEU A 53 -2.94 -8.49 4.28
C LEU A 53 -1.58 -8.42 4.97
N TYR A 54 -1.52 -7.83 6.17
CA TYR A 54 -0.30 -7.56 6.90
C TYR A 54 -0.45 -8.01 8.36
N ASP A 55 0.60 -8.64 8.89
CA ASP A 55 0.63 -9.12 10.28
C ASP A 55 0.81 -7.96 11.28
N SER A 56 1.44 -6.87 10.86
CA SER A 56 1.66 -5.68 11.69
C SER A 56 1.60 -4.38 10.86
N PRO A 57 1.24 -3.23 11.49
CA PRO A 57 1.28 -1.94 10.80
C PRO A 57 2.70 -1.56 10.35
N THR A 58 3.73 -2.02 11.06
CA THR A 58 5.14 -1.81 10.69
C THR A 58 5.50 -2.54 9.39
N ASP A 59 5.01 -3.78 9.22
CA ASP A 59 5.22 -4.55 7.98
C ASP A 59 4.47 -3.92 6.81
N ALA A 60 3.26 -3.41 7.06
CA ALA A 60 2.45 -2.68 6.09
C ALA A 60 3.16 -1.40 5.60
N LEU A 61 3.74 -0.61 6.52
CA LEU A 61 4.54 0.58 6.19
C LEU A 61 5.76 0.22 5.34
N ARG A 62 6.48 -0.85 5.71
CA ARG A 62 7.66 -1.30 4.96
C ARG A 62 7.31 -1.77 3.55
N ALA A 63 6.17 -2.44 3.37
CA ALA A 63 5.70 -2.88 2.05
C ALA A 63 5.38 -1.68 1.15
N ILE A 64 4.62 -0.71 1.65
CA ILE A 64 4.32 0.52 0.89
C ILE A 64 5.56 1.34 0.59
N TRP A 65 6.48 1.47 1.55
CA TRP A 65 7.70 2.25 1.35
C TRP A 65 8.53 1.74 0.17
N LYS A 66 8.60 0.41 -0.01
CA LYS A 66 9.28 -0.20 -1.17
C LYS A 66 8.59 0.17 -2.49
N GLU A 67 7.26 0.14 -2.53
CA GLU A 67 6.49 0.53 -3.72
C GLU A 67 6.65 2.01 -4.06
N ILE A 68 6.66 2.89 -3.05
CA ILE A 68 6.94 4.32 -3.24
C ILE A 68 8.36 4.52 -3.79
N GLN A 69 9.35 3.80 -3.27
CA GLN A 69 10.73 3.86 -3.79
C GLN A 69 10.82 3.40 -5.25
N LEU A 70 10.09 2.35 -5.64
CA LEU A 70 10.03 1.87 -7.02
C LEU A 70 9.37 2.91 -7.96
N LEU A 71 8.33 3.59 -7.49
CA LEU A 71 7.69 4.68 -8.23
C LEU A 71 8.60 5.91 -8.40
N MET A 72 9.41 6.23 -7.40
CA MET A 72 10.39 7.32 -7.47
C MET A 72 11.68 6.91 -8.21
N GLY A 73 11.82 5.64 -8.60
CA GLY A 73 13.02 5.02 -9.16
C GLY A 73 13.74 5.75 -10.30
N PRO A 74 13.07 6.41 -11.28
CA PRO A 74 13.81 7.11 -12.33
C PRO A 74 14.32 8.49 -11.89
N TYR A 75 13.97 8.99 -10.70
CA TYR A 75 14.40 10.32 -10.21
C TYR A 75 15.58 10.28 -9.22
N TRP A 76 16.04 9.10 -8.81
CA TRP A 76 17.16 8.91 -7.87
C TRP A 76 18.41 8.26 -8.50
N GLY A 77 18.41 8.12 -9.83
CA GLY A 77 19.57 7.68 -10.59
C GLY A 77 19.99 8.71 -11.63
N ASN A 78 20.75 9.73 -11.21
CA ASN A 78 21.82 10.34 -12.00
C ASN A 78 22.85 10.99 -11.06
#